data_AF-A0A3C1C084-F1
#
_entry.id   AF-A0A3C1C084-F1
#
_cell.length_a   1.000
_cell.length_b   1.000
_cell.length_c   1.000
_cell.angle_alpha   90.00
_cell.angle_beta   90.00
_cell.angle_gamma   90.00
#
_symmetry.space_group_name_H-M   'P 1'
#
loop_
_entity.id
_entity.type
_entity.pdbx_description
1 polymer ?
#
loop_
_entity_poly.entity_id
_entity_poly.type
_entity_poly.pdbx_seq_one_letter_code
_entity_poly.pdbx_strand_id
1 'polypeptide(L)' 'PRPGLSPDAIAWIAKLNPDTVLYVSCNPSTLARDLKIFLQSPYHLEAIEPFDLFPHTFHMETLALLRRNP' A
#
# COMPACT_ATOMS: atom_id res chain seq x y z
N PRO A 1 6.91 -5.86 5.87
CA PRO A 1 6.82 -7.28 6.32
C PRO A 1 5.42 -7.87 6.08
N ARG A 2 5.23 -9.20 6.10
CA ARG A 2 3.92 -9.83 5.79
C ARG A 2 2.71 -9.30 6.59
N PRO A 3 2.85 -8.88 7.87
CA PRO A 3 1.75 -8.26 8.63
C PRO A 3 1.23 -6.92 8.08
N GLY A 4 1.90 -6.31 7.10
CA GLY A 4 1.60 -4.96 6.62
C GLY A 4 2.20 -3.88 7.51
N LEU A 5 1.71 -2.64 7.38
CA LEU A 5 2.07 -1.51 8.22
C LEU A 5 1.29 -1.54 9.54
N SER A 6 1.90 -0.97 10.59
CA SER A 6 1.14 -0.66 11.81
C SER A 6 0.23 0.54 11.57
N PRO A 7 -0.90 0.64 12.31
CA PRO A 7 -1.76 1.82 12.25
C PRO A 7 -1.00 3.13 12.49
N ASP A 8 -0.04 3.13 13.44
CA ASP A 8 0.79 4.30 13.74
C ASP A 8 1.67 4.71 12.56
N ALA A 9 2.24 3.74 11.83
CA ALA A 9 3.06 4.04 10.66
C ALA A 9 2.22 4.70 9.55
N ILE A 10 1.01 4.19 9.30
CA ILE A 10 0.08 4.77 8.33
C ILE A 10 -0.30 6.19 8.74
N ALA A 11 -0.61 6.41 10.01
CA ALA A 11 -0.94 7.74 10.55
C ALA A 11 0.24 8.72 10.41
N TRP A 12 1.47 8.26 10.66
CA TRP A 12 2.67 9.06 10.46
C TRP A 12 2.89 9.44 9.00
N ILE A 13 2.73 8.50 8.06
CA ILE A 13 2.84 8.77 6.62
C ILE A 13 1.76 9.78 6.18
N ALA A 14 0.52 9.61 6.65
CA ALA A 14 -0.56 10.55 6.38
C ALA A 14 -0.26 11.95 6.94
N LYS A 15 0.34 12.04 8.13
CA LYS A 15 0.74 13.31 8.75
C LYS A 15 1.89 14.01 8.01
N LEU A 16 2.87 13.25 7.51
CA LEU A 16 3.94 13.79 6.66
C LEU A 16 3.39 14.34 5.35
N ASN A 17 2.23 13.82 4.92
CA ASN A 17 1.47 14.28 3.76
C ASN A 17 2.28 14.41 2.45
N PRO A 18 3.14 13.44 2.08
CA PRO A 18 3.82 13.44 0.79
C PRO A 18 2.81 13.44 -0.37
N ASP A 19 3.21 13.99 -1.51
CA ASP A 19 2.37 13.97 -2.71
C ASP A 19 2.17 12.55 -3.28
N THR A 20 3.07 11.62 -2.97
CA THR A 20 3.10 10.27 -3.55
C THR A 20 3.60 9.26 -2.53
N VAL A 21 2.90 8.12 -2.44
CA VAL A 21 3.31 6.96 -1.64
C VAL A 21 3.31 5.72 -2.53
N LEU A 22 4.48 5.09 -2.65
CA LEU A 22 4.63 3.78 -3.28
C LEU A 22 4.64 2.70 -2.18
N TYR A 23 3.62 1.85 -2.16
CA TYR A 23 3.50 0.74 -1.23
C TYR A 23 3.82 -0.56 -1.95
N VAL A 24 4.91 -1.23 -1.56
CA VAL A 24 5.23 -2.61 -1.99
C VAL A 24 4.81 -3.62 -0.92
N SER A 25 4.03 -4.63 -1.30
CA SER A 25 3.52 -5.67 -0.38
C SER A 25 3.62 -7.07 -0.96
N CYS A 26 4.05 -8.01 -0.11
CA CYS A 26 4.08 -9.45 -0.38
C CYS A 26 2.83 -10.19 0.12
N ASN A 27 1.82 -9.45 0.56
CA ASN A 27 0.56 -9.97 1.08
C ASN A 27 -0.62 -9.07 0.66
N PRO A 28 -1.44 -9.52 -0.30
CA PRO A 28 -2.58 -8.74 -0.81
C PRO A 28 -3.62 -8.41 0.27
N SER A 29 -3.82 -9.30 1.24
CA SER A 29 -4.84 -9.12 2.28
C SER A 29 -4.48 -7.99 3.25
N THR A 30 -3.22 -7.91 3.67
CA THR A 30 -2.77 -6.80 4.55
C THR A 30 -2.60 -5.50 3.76
N LEU A 31 -2.21 -5.57 2.48
CA LEU A 31 -2.24 -4.42 1.59
C LEU A 31 -3.65 -3.81 1.51
N ALA A 32 -4.68 -4.62 1.23
CA ALA A 32 -6.05 -4.14 1.13
C ALA A 32 -6.55 -3.48 2.43
N ARG A 33 -6.20 -4.05 3.59
CA ARG A 33 -6.48 -3.45 4.90
C ARG A 33 -5.84 -2.07 5.04
N ASP A 34 -4.56 -1.95 4.71
CA ASP A 34 -3.80 -0.71 4.89
C ASP A 34 -4.28 0.36 3.88
N LEU A 35 -4.52 -0.03 2.63
CA LEU A 35 -5.10 0.84 1.60
C LEU A 35 -6.44 1.42 2.04
N LYS A 36 -7.31 0.62 2.66
CA LYS A 36 -8.59 1.13 3.19
C LYS A 36 -8.39 2.31 4.15
N ILE A 37 -7.31 2.34 4.93
CA ILE A 37 -7.00 3.43 5.85
C ILE A 37 -6.47 4.64 5.06
N PHE A 38 -5.50 4.44 4.16
CA PHE A 38 -4.97 5.53 3.31
C PHE A 38 -6.05 6.24 2.48
N LEU A 39 -7.03 5.48 1.98
CA LEU A 39 -8.12 5.96 1.13
C LEU A 39 -9.22 6.70 1.88
N GLN A 40 -9.20 6.71 3.22
CA GLN A 40 -10.14 7.55 3.98
C GLN A 40 -9.83 9.05 3.83
N SER A 41 -8.56 9.40 3.58
CA SER A 41 -7.97 10.72 3.35
C SER A 41 -6.53 10.65 3.91
N PRO A 42 -5.52 11.33 3.33
CA PRO A 42 -5.57 12.28 2.22
C PRO A 42 -5.25 11.68 0.85
N TYR A 43 -5.36 10.36 0.66
CA TYR A 43 -4.92 9.71 -0.58
C TYR A 43 -6.05 9.09 -1.40
N HIS A 44 -5.79 8.92 -2.70
CA HIS A 44 -6.50 8.00 -3.59
C HIS A 44 -5.52 6.98 -4.19
N LEU A 45 -6.06 5.84 -4.62
CA LEU A 45 -5.30 4.82 -5.35
C LEU A 45 -5.26 5.20 -6.83
N GLU A 46 -4.08 5.52 -7.33
CA GLU A 46 -3.87 5.85 -8.75
C GLU A 46 -3.65 4.59 -9.58
N ALA A 47 -2.84 3.65 -9.10
CA ALA A 47 -2.54 2.42 -9.81
C ALA A 47 -2.20 1.26 -8.85
N ILE A 48 -2.40 0.04 -9.31
CA ILE A 48 -1.96 -1.18 -8.63
C ILE A 48 -1.45 -2.20 -9.65
N GLU A 49 -0.30 -2.80 -9.37
CA GLU A 49 0.34 -3.77 -10.26
C GLU A 49 0.88 -4.97 -9.47
N PRO A 50 0.43 -6.21 -9.79
CA PRO A 50 1.00 -7.42 -9.23
C PRO A 50 2.28 -7.83 -9.97
N PHE A 51 3.25 -8.37 -9.24
CA PHE A 51 4.51 -8.89 -9.76
C PHE A 51 4.72 -10.33 -9.31
N ASP A 52 4.99 -11.22 -10.27
CA ASP A 52 5.45 -12.58 -10.00
C ASP A 52 6.97 -12.59 -9.84
N LEU A 53 7.45 -12.34 -8.61
CA LEU A 53 8.88 -12.46 -8.27
C LEU A 53 9.27 -13.89 -7.89
N PHE A 54 8.30 -14.78 -7.68
CA PHE A 54 8.53 -16.14 -7.18
C PHE A 54 7.70 -17.15 -8.00
N PRO A 55 8.07 -17.41 -9.27
CA PRO A 55 7.34 -18.31 -10.13
C PRO A 55 7.17 -19.69 -9.51
N HIS A 56 6.03 -20.32 -9.80
CA HIS A 56 5.64 -21.64 -9.25
C HIS A 56 5.43 -21.65 -7.72
N THR A 57 5.24 -20.49 -7.10
CA THR A 57 4.83 -20.39 -5.70
C THR A 57 3.48 -19.67 -5.58
N PHE A 58 2.91 -19.65 -4.37
CA PHE A 58 1.73 -18.85 -4.06
C PHE A 58 2.06 -17.40 -3.69
N HIS A 59 3.34 -17.04 -3.66
CA HIS A 59 3.76 -15.69 -3.30
C HIS A 59 3.48 -14.73 -4.45
N MET A 60 2.93 -13.57 -4.12
CA MET A 60 2.67 -12.49 -5.06
C MET A 60 3.09 -11.18 -4.43
N GLU A 61 3.94 -10.44 -5.13
CA GLU A 61 4.25 -9.07 -4.76
C GLU A 61 3.26 -8.13 -5.45
N THR A 62 2.98 -7.00 -4.83
CA THR A 62 2.06 -6.00 -5.37
C THR A 62 2.59 -4.61 -5.04
N LEU A 63 2.61 -3.76 -6.05
CA LEU A 63 2.93 -2.34 -5.92
C LEU A 63 1.62 -1.55 -6.03
N ALA A 64 1.35 -0.71 -5.05
CA ALA A 64 0.24 0.24 -5.07
C ALA A 64 0.80 1.67 -5.09
N LEU A 65 0.34 2.46 -6.06
CA LEU A 65 0.66 3.88 -6.19
C LEU A 65 -0.49 4.69 -5.61
N LEU A 66 -0.18 5.42 -4.54
CA LEU A 66 -1.11 6.35 -3.90
C LEU A 66 -0.68 7.77 -4.20
N ARG A 67 -1.67 8.62 -4.54
CA ARG A 67 -1.49 10.04 -4.73
C ARG A 67 -2.31 10.81 -3.73
N ARG A 68 -1.76 11.93 -3.29
CA ARG A 68 -2.51 12.87 -2.46
C ARG A 68 -3.70 13.39 -3.26
N ASN A 69 -4.86 13.45 -2.63
CA ASN A 69 -6.04 14.08 -3.20
C ASN A 69 -5.73 15.56 -3.49
N PRO A 70 -6.21 16.09 -4.62
CA PRO A 70 -6.10 17.51 -4.92
C PRO A 70 -6.86 18.37 -3.91
#